data_AF-L0DKI4-F1
#
_entry.id   AF-L0DKI4-F1
#
_cell.length_a   1.000
_cell.length_b   1.000
_cell.length_c   1.000
_cell.angle_alpha   90.00
_cell.angle_beta   90.00
_cell.angle_gamma   90.00
#
_symmetry.space_group_name_H-M   'P 1'
#
loop_
_entity.id
_entity.type
_entity.pdbx_description
1 polymer ?
#
loop_
_entity_poly.entity_id
_entity_poly.type
_entity_poly.pdbx_seq_one_letter_code
_entity_poly.pdbx_strand_id
1 'polypeptide(L)'
;MEIPQIRPGKVSEQARPMPRVVAFFRNSAQGNLVIQILTTIGIPNDRLGVTPPEQIETGQGMVLSVACPDEKTMARVETICREQGADIHRQRS
;
A
#
# COMPACT_ATOMS: atom_id res chain seq x y z
N MET A 1 35.24 -19.62 22.11
CA MET A 1 33.79 -19.48 21.83
C MET A 1 33.69 -19.10 20.36
N GLU A 2 33.28 -20.02 19.49
CA GLU A 2 33.18 -19.73 18.06
C GLU A 2 31.86 -19.03 17.75
N ILE A 3 31.92 -17.95 16.97
CA ILE A 3 30.74 -17.16 16.58
C ILE A 3 30.03 -17.92 15.45
N PRO A 4 28.74 -18.27 15.58
CA PRO A 4 28.02 -18.95 14.53
C PRO A 4 27.93 -18.04 13.28
N GLN A 5 28.48 -18.51 12.16
CA GLN A 5 28.32 -17.83 10.87
C GLN A 5 26.91 -18.10 10.31
N ILE A 6 26.07 -17.08 10.33
CA ILE A 6 24.80 -17.08 9.59
C ILE A 6 25.12 -16.86 8.12
N ARG A 7 24.84 -17.86 7.27
CA ARG A 7 24.93 -17.67 5.81
C ARG A 7 23.79 -16.74 5.38
N PRO A 8 24.05 -15.65 4.65
CA PRO A 8 22.99 -14.86 4.06
C PRO A 8 22.11 -15.78 3.21
N GLY A 9 20.79 -15.77 3.47
CA GLY A 9 19.85 -16.42 2.57
C GLY A 9 20.04 -15.86 1.16
N LYS A 10 19.81 -16.67 0.13
CA LYS A 10 19.85 -16.22 -1.27
C LYS A 10 18.76 -15.15 -1.47
N VAL A 11 19.11 -13.88 -1.25
CA VAL A 11 18.27 -12.75 -1.59
C VAL A 11 18.27 -12.68 -3.11
N SER A 12 17.17 -13.04 -3.74
CA SER A 12 17.02 -12.81 -5.17
C SER A 12 16.95 -11.29 -5.40
N GLU A 13 18.09 -10.69 -5.74
CA GLU A 13 18.27 -9.27 -6.10
C GLU A 13 17.42 -8.82 -7.33
N GLN A 14 16.56 -9.71 -7.84
CA GLN A 14 15.81 -9.56 -9.09
C GLN A 14 14.29 -9.62 -8.86
N ALA A 15 13.80 -9.24 -7.68
CA ALA A 15 12.39 -8.89 -7.57
C ALA A 15 12.17 -7.66 -8.44
N ARG A 16 11.67 -7.86 -9.68
CA ARG A 16 11.29 -6.75 -10.56
C ARG A 16 10.41 -5.80 -9.74
N PRO A 17 10.65 -4.47 -9.80
CA PRO A 17 9.81 -3.54 -9.07
C PRO A 17 8.36 -3.77 -9.47
N MET A 18 7.57 -4.28 -8.53
CA MET A 18 6.15 -4.53 -8.77
C MET A 18 5.47 -3.17 -8.91
N PRO A 19 4.67 -2.94 -9.95
CA PRO A 19 4.01 -1.67 -10.13
C PRO A 19 3.06 -1.41 -8.95
N ARG A 20 3.07 -0.17 -8.44
CA ARG A 20 2.33 0.21 -7.24
C ARG A 20 1.30 1.27 -7.53
N VAL A 21 0.17 1.17 -6.84
CA VAL A 21 -0.84 2.22 -6.76
C VAL A 21 -0.66 2.97 -5.45
N VAL A 22 -0.55 4.29 -5.52
CA VAL A 22 -0.57 5.13 -4.32
C VAL A 22 -1.95 5.75 -4.19
N ALA A 23 -2.63 5.47 -3.09
CA ALA A 23 -3.96 5.97 -2.79
C ALA A 23 -3.88 6.94 -1.60
N PHE A 24 -4.37 8.15 -1.80
CA PHE A 24 -4.51 9.15 -0.75
C PHE A 24 -5.97 9.18 -0.27
N PHE A 25 -6.16 8.98 1.04
CA PHE A 25 -7.45 9.06 1.72
C PHE A 25 -7.46 10.31 2.60
N ARG A 26 -8.49 11.15 2.42
CA ARG A 26 -8.72 12.30 3.31
C ARG A 26 -9.19 11.88 4.71
N ASN A 27 -9.73 10.66 4.83
CA ASN A 27 -10.13 10.05 6.08
C ASN A 27 -9.47 8.66 6.24
N SER A 28 -8.67 8.48 7.29
CA SER A 28 -7.93 7.27 7.61
C SER A 28 -8.84 6.07 7.84
N ALA A 29 -10.08 6.28 8.32
CA ALA A 29 -11.05 5.21 8.53
C ALA A 29 -11.40 4.52 7.21
N GLN A 30 -11.56 5.29 6.12
CA GLN A 30 -11.80 4.75 4.78
C GLN A 30 -10.60 3.95 4.29
N GLY A 31 -9.39 4.47 4.46
CA GLY A 31 -8.20 3.72 4.05
C GLY A 31 -7.96 2.48 4.91
N ASN A 32 -8.32 2.48 6.20
CA ASN A 32 -8.24 1.30 7.07
C ASN A 32 -9.23 0.21 6.61
N LEU A 33 -10.43 0.61 6.19
CA LEU A 33 -11.39 -0.31 5.56
C LEU A 33 -10.80 -0.91 4.28
N VAL A 34 -10.13 -0.12 3.44
CA VAL A 34 -9.45 -0.62 2.25
C VAL A 34 -8.33 -1.61 2.61
N ILE A 35 -7.53 -1.36 3.64
CA ILE A 35 -6.51 -2.31 4.13
C ILE A 35 -7.16 -3.66 4.47
N GLN A 36 -8.30 -3.65 5.17
CA GLN A 36 -9.03 -4.88 5.51
C GLN A 36 -9.50 -5.61 4.23
N ILE A 37 -10.14 -4.90 3.30
CA ILE A 37 -10.60 -5.47 2.02
C ILE A 37 -9.44 -6.09 1.24
N LEU A 38 -8.34 -5.36 1.05
CA LEU A 38 -7.17 -5.81 0.32
C LEU A 38 -6.52 -7.03 0.98
N THR A 39 -6.44 -7.04 2.31
CA THR A 39 -5.93 -8.17 3.08
C THR A 39 -6.80 -9.41 2.90
N THR A 40 -8.13 -9.26 2.92
CA THR A 40 -9.07 -10.38 2.69
C THR A 40 -8.93 -11.00 1.30
N ILE A 41 -8.61 -10.20 0.28
CA ILE A 41 -8.41 -10.69 -1.10
C ILE A 41 -6.95 -11.02 -1.42
N GLY A 42 -6.06 -11.02 -0.42
CA GLY A 42 -4.66 -11.43 -0.56
C GLY A 42 -3.78 -10.43 -1.31
N ILE A 43 -4.16 -9.15 -1.37
CA ILE A 43 -3.37 -8.11 -2.04
C ILE A 43 -2.44 -7.43 -1.02
N PRO A 44 -1.11 -7.49 -1.22
CA PRO A 44 -0.15 -6.80 -0.38
C PRO A 44 -0.33 -5.27 -0.41
N ASN A 45 -0.32 -4.66 0.77
CA ASN A 45 -0.48 -3.22 0.92
C ASN A 45 0.37 -2.71 2.10
N ASP A 46 0.92 -1.51 1.93
CA ASP A 46 1.82 -0.87 2.87
C ASP A 46 1.29 0.53 3.20
N ARG A 47 1.08 0.82 4.48
CA ARG A 47 0.70 2.14 4.96
C ARG A 47 1.94 3.04 5.03
N LEU A 48 2.01 4.04 4.16
CA LEU A 48 3.18 4.91 4.04
C LEU A 48 3.16 6.10 5.00
N GLY A 49 1.97 6.59 5.34
CA GLY A 49 1.84 7.76 6.23
C GLY A 49 0.42 7.94 6.72
N VAL A 50 0.30 8.46 7.93
CA VAL A 50 -0.97 8.83 8.56
C VAL A 50 -0.76 10.20 9.21
N THR A 51 -1.62 11.15 8.91
CA THR A 51 -1.63 12.47 9.55
C THR A 51 -2.76 12.49 10.56
N PRO A 52 -2.49 12.68 11.86
CA PRO A 52 -3.50 12.65 12.90
C PRO A 52 -4.50 13.81 12.76
N PRO A 53 -5.73 13.68 13.29
CA PRO A 53 -6.80 14.65 13.05
C PRO A 53 -6.49 16.05 13.56
N GLU A 54 -5.66 16.20 14.59
CA GLU A 54 -5.19 17.50 15.09
C GLU A 54 -4.30 18.28 14.10
N GLN A 55 -3.83 17.65 13.03
CA GLN A 55 -2.94 18.25 12.02
C GLN A 55 -3.63 18.51 10.66
N ILE A 56 -4.91 18.14 10.50
CA ILE A 56 -5.67 18.38 9.27
C ILE A 56 -7.09 18.84 9.63
N GLU A 57 -7.47 19.99 9.08
CA GLU A 57 -8.76 20.66 9.31
C GLU A 57 -9.98 19.77 8.96
N THR A 58 -9.79 18.78 8.08
CA THR A 58 -10.84 17.85 7.61
C THR A 58 -10.73 16.41 8.13
N GLY A 59 -9.91 16.13 9.16
CA GLY A 59 -9.77 14.79 9.78
C GLY A 59 -8.42 14.10 9.56
N GLN A 60 -8.31 12.81 9.92
CA GLN A 60 -7.06 12.06 9.85
C GLN A 60 -6.75 11.64 8.39
N GLY A 61 -5.73 12.20 7.73
CA GLY A 61 -5.34 11.79 6.38
C GLY A 61 -4.51 10.50 6.36
N MET A 62 -4.53 9.73 5.26
CA MET A 62 -3.69 8.53 5.10
C MET A 62 -3.22 8.31 3.66
N VAL A 63 -1.98 7.84 3.51
CA VAL A 63 -1.42 7.39 2.23
C VAL A 63 -1.17 5.88 2.29
N LEU A 64 -1.73 5.16 1.32
CA LEU A 64 -1.58 3.72 1.16
C LEU A 64 -0.82 3.43 -0.14
N SER A 65 0.13 2.50 -0.09
CA SER A 65 0.81 1.98 -1.27
C SER A 65 0.46 0.52 -1.47
N VAL A 66 -0.13 0.19 -2.61
CA VAL A 66 -0.64 -1.16 -2.90
C VAL A 66 0.19 -1.77 -4.01
N ALA A 67 0.74 -2.96 -3.77
CA ALA A 67 1.58 -3.64 -4.74
C ALA A 67 0.71 -4.49 -5.66
N CYS A 68 0.82 -4.27 -6.97
CA CYS A 68 -0.04 -4.93 -7.96
C CYS A 68 0.83 -5.81 -8.87
N PRO A 69 0.57 -7.12 -8.99
CA PRO A 69 1.35 -8.01 -9.86
C PRO A 69 1.01 -7.84 -11.35
N ASP A 70 -0.20 -7.37 -11.67
CA ASP A 70 -0.73 -7.25 -13.03
C ASP A 70 -1.72 -6.08 -13.16
N GLU A 71 -2.03 -5.69 -14.41
CA GLU A 71 -2.94 -4.58 -14.71
C GLU A 71 -4.39 -4.84 -14.28
N LYS A 72 -4.84 -6.10 -14.23
CA LYS A 72 -6.20 -6.45 -13.81
C LYS A 72 -6.37 -6.23 -12.30
N THR A 73 -5.39 -6.66 -11.53
CA THR A 73 -5.30 -6.41 -10.09
C THR A 73 -5.20 -4.91 -9.83
N MET A 74 -4.39 -4.20 -10.62
CA MET A 74 -4.28 -2.74 -10.53
C MET A 74 -5.63 -2.05 -10.76
N ALA A 75 -6.33 -2.35 -11.85
CA ALA A 75 -7.64 -1.78 -12.13
C ALA A 75 -8.64 -2.05 -11.00
N ARG A 76 -8.62 -3.28 -10.46
CA ARG A 76 -9.47 -3.66 -9.32
C ARG A 76 -9.14 -2.87 -8.06
N VAL A 77 -7.86 -2.71 -7.73
CA VAL A 77 -7.39 -1.92 -6.58
C VAL A 77 -7.80 -0.46 -6.74
N GLU A 78 -7.63 0.11 -7.93
CA GLU A 78 -8.04 1.49 -8.19
C GLU A 78 -9.55 1.68 -8.00
N THR A 79 -10.37 0.74 -8.48
CA THR A 79 -11.82 0.77 -8.26
C THR A 79 -12.17 0.73 -6.78
N ILE A 80 -11.62 -0.24 -6.03
CA ILE A 80 -11.87 -0.37 -4.58
C ILE A 80 -11.48 0.92 -3.85
N CYS A 81 -10.30 1.48 -4.13
CA CYS A 81 -9.84 2.70 -3.49
C CYS A 81 -10.70 3.92 -3.86
N ARG A 82 -11.12 4.06 -5.13
CA ARG A 82 -11.99 5.16 -5.57
C ARG A 82 -13.40 5.08 -4.99
N GLU A 83 -13.96 3.88 -4.87
CA GLU A 83 -15.25 3.65 -4.22
C GLU A 83 -15.23 4.09 -2.74
N GLN A 84 -14.07 4.04 -2.10
CA GLN A 84 -13.85 4.51 -0.74
C GLN A 84 -13.37 5.98 -0.67
N GLY A 85 -13.39 6.72 -1.78
CA GLY A 85 -13.10 8.16 -1.82
C GLY A 85 -11.61 8.52 -1.92
N ALA A 86 -10.76 7.60 -2.38
CA ALA A 86 -9.33 7.87 -2.53
C ALA A 86 -8.99 8.66 -3.81
N ASP A 87 -8.05 9.59 -3.69
CA ASP A 87 -7.33 10.18 -4.81
C ASP A 87 -6.19 9.23 -5.22
N ILE A 88 -6.14 8.82 -6.48
CA ILE A 88 -5.21 7.79 -6.97
C ILE A 88 -4.04 8.42 -7.72
N HIS A 89 -2.83 8.06 -7.32
CA HIS A 89 -1.58 8.41 -7.99
C HIS A 89 -0.86 7.15 -8.48
N ARG A 90 -0.51 7.13 -9.76
CA ARG A 90 0.29 6.07 -10.38
C ARG A 90 1.70 6.56 -10.60
N GLN A 91 2.68 5.70 -10.37
CA GLN A 91 4.03 5.93 -10.86
C GLN A 91 3.97 5.99 -12.39
N ARG A 92 4.41 7.11 -13.00
CA ARG A 92 4.59 7.18 -14.46
C ARG A 92 5.79 6.30 -14.81
N SER A 93 5.57 5.35 -15.72
CA SER A 93 6.62 4.60 -16.41
C SER A 93 7.43 5.48 -17.34
#